data_AF-A0AB39L0Z0-F1
#
_entry.id   AF-A0AB39L0Z0-F1
#
_cell.length_a   1.000
_cell.length_b   1.000
_cell.length_c   1.000
_cell.angle_alpha   90.00
_cell.angle_beta   90.00
_cell.angle_gamma   90.00
#
_symmetry.space_group_name_H-M   'P 1'
#
loop_
_entity.id
_entity.type
_entity.pdbx_description
1 polymer ?
#
loop_
_entity_poly.entity_id
_entity_poly.type
_entity_poly.pdbx_seq_one_letter_code
_entity_poly.pdbx_strand_id
1 'polypeptide(L)'
;MARPPRPERKYELLDQILDFLLDSTLADLTFRSLADGLGISSYVLVYHFGSREQLVTEIIHGIMGRYEPLESGTPASASPNDFVVWARKAFELCLDHRGRHLQRLEFEASVQDVVAERPRGAGVASYARWRGFLARWLRGQGVAAKRADALARLYVGSILGLLYDFVITGDKRAVLESFDLLSEAFVAQYEGAAHHRVS
;
A
#
# COMPACT_ATOMS: atom_id res chain seq x y z
N MET A 1 -35.77 19.01 -0.12
CA MET A 1 -34.38 19.50 0.01
C MET A 1 -33.47 18.32 0.24
N ALA A 2 -32.49 18.08 -0.64
CA ALA A 2 -31.53 17.00 -0.45
C ALA A 2 -30.60 17.36 0.72
N ARG A 3 -30.56 16.51 1.74
CA ARG A 3 -29.64 16.65 2.87
C ARG A 3 -28.21 16.58 2.32
N PRO A 4 -27.29 17.49 2.68
CA PRO A 4 -25.92 17.43 2.19
C PRO A 4 -25.30 16.07 2.55
N PRO A 5 -24.53 15.46 1.64
CA PRO A 5 -23.86 14.20 1.91
C PRO A 5 -22.97 14.38 3.13
N ARG A 6 -23.16 13.54 4.14
CA ARG A 6 -22.33 13.54 5.35
C ARG A 6 -21.04 12.78 5.02
N PRO A 7 -19.89 13.45 4.83
CA PRO A 7 -18.64 12.77 4.47
C PRO A 7 -18.23 11.74 5.54
N GLU A 8 -18.50 12.04 6.81
CA GLU A 8 -18.33 11.12 7.96
C GLU A 8 -19.01 9.77 7.71
N ARG A 9 -20.20 9.79 7.11
CA ARG A 9 -20.95 8.56 6.82
C ARG A 9 -20.30 7.71 5.72
N LYS A 10 -19.66 8.34 4.73
CA LYS A 10 -18.94 7.62 3.67
C LYS A 10 -17.71 6.90 4.26
N TYR A 11 -16.98 7.54 5.17
CA TYR A 11 -15.83 6.93 5.83
C TYR A 11 -16.22 5.79 6.76
N GLU A 12 -17.27 5.95 7.57
CA GLU A 12 -17.82 4.87 8.41
C GLU A 12 -18.23 3.65 7.57
N LEU A 13 -18.93 3.88 6.46
CA LEU A 13 -19.33 2.80 5.55
C LEU A 13 -18.13 2.13 4.89
N LEU A 14 -17.12 2.90 4.50
CA LEU A 14 -15.90 2.35 3.91
C LEU A 14 -15.17 1.43 4.89
N ASP A 15 -15.05 1.83 6.16
CA ASP A 15 -14.41 0.99 7.19
C ASP A 15 -15.19 -0.31 7.43
N GLN A 16 -16.53 -0.25 7.48
CA GLN A 16 -17.39 -1.44 7.55
C GLN A 16 -17.24 -2.35 6.33
N ILE A 17 -17.12 -1.78 5.13
CA ILE A 17 -16.88 -2.53 3.89
C ILE A 17 -15.52 -3.23 3.95
N LEU A 18 -14.47 -2.55 4.42
CA LEU A 18 -13.14 -3.15 4.57
C LEU A 18 -13.16 -4.32 5.56
N ASP A 19 -13.93 -4.22 6.64
CA ASP A 19 -14.07 -5.29 7.63
C ASP A 19 -14.88 -6.47 7.08
N PHE A 20 -15.95 -6.20 6.32
CA PHE A 20 -16.70 -7.25 5.61
C PHE A 20 -15.84 -7.99 4.57
N LEU A 21 -14.94 -7.27 3.91
CA LEU A 21 -14.08 -7.82 2.86
C LEU A 21 -12.93 -8.68 3.38
N LEU A 22 -12.67 -8.74 4.70
CA LEU A 22 -11.62 -9.60 5.26
C LEU A 22 -11.79 -11.05 4.81
N ASP A 23 -13.04 -11.54 4.76
CA ASP A 23 -13.37 -12.91 4.38
C ASP A 23 -13.98 -13.05 2.97
N SER A 24 -13.91 -12.00 2.13
CA SER A 24 -14.50 -11.97 0.78
C SER A 24 -13.50 -11.56 -0.31
N THR A 25 -13.69 -12.05 -1.53
CA THR A 25 -12.88 -11.62 -2.69
C THR A 25 -13.46 -10.37 -3.33
N LEU A 26 -12.62 -9.60 -4.04
CA LEU A 26 -13.15 -8.51 -4.88
C LEU A 26 -14.01 -9.04 -6.03
N ALA A 27 -13.82 -10.28 -6.49
CA ALA A 27 -14.60 -10.86 -7.57
C ALA A 27 -16.08 -11.04 -7.17
N ASP A 28 -16.34 -11.44 -5.93
CA ASP A 28 -17.70 -11.66 -5.40
C ASP A 28 -18.38 -10.36 -4.91
N LEU A 29 -17.65 -9.24 -4.98
CA LEU A 29 -18.11 -7.95 -4.51
C LEU A 29 -19.21 -7.37 -5.41
N THR A 30 -20.39 -7.20 -4.84
CA THR A 30 -21.52 -6.49 -5.44
C THR A 30 -22.20 -5.59 -4.41
N PHE A 31 -22.92 -4.57 -4.85
CA PHE A 31 -23.74 -3.75 -3.95
C PHE A 31 -24.81 -4.56 -3.20
N ARG A 32 -25.24 -5.68 -3.77
CA ARG A 32 -26.18 -6.60 -3.12
C ARG A 32 -25.51 -7.40 -2.02
N SER A 33 -24.37 -8.03 -2.30
CA SER A 33 -23.64 -8.81 -1.29
C SER A 33 -23.21 -7.95 -0.10
N LEU A 34 -22.79 -6.70 -0.33
CA LEU A 34 -22.50 -5.75 0.74
C LEU A 34 -23.74 -5.32 1.53
N ALA A 35 -24.85 -5.05 0.84
CA ALA A 35 -26.09 -4.66 1.49
C ALA A 35 -26.60 -5.76 2.43
N ASP A 36 -26.62 -7.00 1.93
CA ASP A 36 -27.03 -8.18 2.69
C ASP A 36 -26.09 -8.41 3.88
N GLY A 37 -24.77 -8.30 3.67
CA GLY A 37 -23.75 -8.50 4.70
C GLY A 37 -23.69 -7.43 5.79
N LEU A 38 -23.95 -6.16 5.42
CA LEU A 38 -23.90 -5.03 6.35
C LEU A 38 -25.27 -4.67 6.94
N GLY A 39 -26.35 -5.34 6.51
CA GLY A 39 -27.71 -5.05 6.97
C GLY A 39 -28.20 -3.65 6.55
N ILE A 40 -27.77 -3.16 5.40
CA ILE A 40 -28.14 -1.85 4.85
C ILE A 40 -28.75 -1.99 3.45
N SER A 41 -29.39 -0.94 2.95
CA SER A 41 -29.91 -0.95 1.58
C SER A 41 -28.79 -0.76 0.55
N SER A 42 -28.82 -1.53 -0.55
CA SER A 42 -27.93 -1.29 -1.71
C SER A 42 -28.05 0.13 -2.25
N TYR A 43 -29.22 0.78 -2.09
CA TYR A 43 -29.41 2.19 -2.47
C TYR A 43 -28.47 3.13 -1.71
N VAL A 44 -28.23 2.88 -0.42
CA VAL A 44 -27.32 3.68 0.41
C VAL A 44 -25.89 3.56 -0.12
N LEU A 45 -25.48 2.35 -0.50
CA LEU A 45 -24.14 2.10 -1.04
C LEU A 45 -23.96 2.76 -2.41
N VAL A 46 -24.92 2.61 -3.32
CA VAL A 46 -24.89 3.27 -4.64
C VAL A 46 -24.88 4.80 -4.49
N TYR A 47 -25.65 5.34 -3.54
CA TYR A 47 -25.65 6.77 -3.26
C TYR A 47 -24.28 7.31 -2.83
N HIS A 48 -23.52 6.55 -2.03
CA HIS A 48 -22.23 6.98 -1.50
C HIS A 48 -21.04 6.67 -2.41
N PHE A 49 -21.09 5.56 -3.15
CA PHE A 49 -19.95 5.02 -3.90
C PHE A 49 -20.15 4.98 -5.41
N GLY A 50 -21.37 5.22 -5.90
CA GLY A 50 -21.68 5.25 -7.32
C GLY A 50 -21.62 3.85 -7.96
N SER A 51 -20.64 3.61 -8.84
CA SER A 51 -20.47 2.32 -9.51
C SER A 51 -19.60 1.35 -8.69
N ARG A 52 -19.57 0.07 -9.11
CA ARG A 52 -18.70 -0.94 -8.49
C ARG A 52 -17.23 -0.56 -8.65
N GLU A 53 -16.84 -0.03 -9.80
CA GLU A 53 -15.48 0.40 -10.11
C GLU A 53 -15.04 1.57 -9.22
N GLN A 54 -15.95 2.53 -9.00
CA GLN A 54 -15.74 3.65 -8.09
C GLN A 54 -15.61 3.15 -6.65
N LEU A 55 -16.47 2.24 -6.21
CA LEU A 55 -16.35 1.60 -4.90
C LEU A 55 -14.99 0.90 -4.71
N VAL A 56 -14.55 0.09 -5.67
CA VAL A 56 -13.25 -0.58 -5.56
C VAL A 56 -12.10 0.42 -5.53
N THR A 57 -12.19 1.51 -6.29
CA THR A 57 -11.20 2.59 -6.24
C THR A 57 -11.14 3.22 -4.84
N GLU A 58 -12.29 3.47 -4.22
CA GLU A 58 -12.39 3.99 -2.85
C GLU A 58 -11.86 2.99 -1.81
N ILE A 59 -12.10 1.69 -1.98
CA ILE A 59 -11.51 0.62 -1.16
C ILE A 59 -9.98 0.68 -1.21
N ILE A 60 -9.39 0.74 -2.41
CA ILE A 60 -7.94 0.82 -2.57
C ILE A 60 -7.39 2.10 -1.95
N HIS A 61 -8.04 3.25 -2.17
CA HIS A 61 -7.64 4.50 -1.52
C HIS A 61 -7.74 4.42 0.00
N GLY A 62 -8.78 3.79 0.54
CA GLY A 62 -8.95 3.55 1.97
C GLY A 62 -7.85 2.67 2.56
N ILE A 63 -7.46 1.60 1.85
CA ILE A 63 -6.31 0.76 2.23
C ILE A 63 -5.02 1.59 2.24
N MET A 64 -4.76 2.33 1.17
CA MET A 64 -3.53 3.11 1.01
C MET A 64 -3.43 4.29 1.99
N GLY A 65 -4.56 4.92 2.34
CA GLY A 65 -4.62 6.06 3.27
C GLY A 65 -4.18 5.69 4.69
N ARG A 66 -4.28 4.41 5.08
CA ARG A 66 -3.80 3.94 6.40
C ARG A 66 -2.30 4.12 6.60
N TYR A 67 -1.55 4.21 5.50
CA TYR A 67 -0.10 4.40 5.51
C TYR A 67 0.30 5.88 5.37
N GLU A 68 -0.64 6.80 5.13
CA GLU A 68 -0.37 8.23 4.98
C GLU A 68 0.32 8.87 6.21
N PRO A 69 -0.01 8.50 7.47
CA PRO A 69 0.72 9.00 8.63
C PRO A 69 2.20 8.57 8.67
N LEU A 70 2.58 7.51 7.97
CA LEU A 70 3.97 7.05 7.88
C LEU A 70 4.76 7.88 6.88
N GLU A 71 4.13 8.31 5.80
CA GLU A 71 4.76 9.11 4.72
C GLU A 71 5.20 10.50 5.22
N SER A 72 4.49 11.07 6.20
CA SER A 72 4.83 12.36 6.82
C SER A 72 5.91 12.27 7.91
N GLY A 73 6.26 11.04 8.34
CA GLY A 73 7.11 10.81 9.51
C GLY A 73 8.61 10.63 9.25
N THR A 74 9.07 10.56 7.99
CA THR A 74 10.51 10.38 7.69
C THR A 74 11.20 11.74 7.54
N PRO A 75 12.18 12.09 8.39
CA PRO A 75 12.98 13.29 8.20
C PRO A 75 13.75 13.20 6.87
N ALA A 76 13.71 14.25 6.05
CA ALA A 76 14.48 14.31 4.81
C ALA A 76 16.00 14.14 5.03
N SER A 77 16.47 14.40 6.26
CA SER A 77 17.85 14.25 6.72
C SER A 77 18.14 12.93 7.47
N ALA A 78 17.19 11.98 7.48
CA ALA A 78 17.37 10.68 8.12
C ALA A 78 18.61 9.96 7.55
N SER A 79 19.40 9.33 8.41
CA SER A 79 20.46 8.40 7.97
C SER A 79 19.85 7.15 7.32
N PRO A 80 20.61 6.34 6.56
CA PRO A 80 20.12 5.07 6.04
C PRO A 80 19.58 4.14 7.12
N ASN A 81 20.18 4.14 8.30
CA ASN A 81 19.71 3.34 9.44
C ASN A 81 18.38 3.85 9.99
N ASP A 82 18.21 5.18 10.11
CA ASP A 82 16.93 5.77 10.52
C ASP A 82 15.82 5.45 9.52
N PHE A 83 16.15 5.48 8.22
CA PHE A 83 15.24 5.08 7.16
C PHE A 83 14.82 3.60 7.28
N VAL A 84 15.77 2.70 7.53
CA VAL A 84 15.48 1.27 7.76
C VAL A 84 14.57 1.06 8.97
N VAL A 85 14.83 1.75 10.09
CA VAL A 85 13.99 1.68 11.29
C VAL A 85 12.57 2.14 11.01
N TRP A 86 12.41 3.24 10.27
CA TRP A 86 11.10 3.71 9.83
C TRP A 86 10.43 2.71 8.89
N ALA A 87 11.16 2.17 7.90
CA ALA A 87 10.65 1.21 6.94
C ALA A 87 10.20 -0.08 7.62
N ARG A 88 10.93 -0.53 8.65
CA ARG A 88 10.55 -1.70 9.45
C ARG A 88 9.21 -1.48 10.17
N LYS A 89 9.04 -0.33 10.82
CA LYS A 89 7.77 0.02 11.48
C LYS A 89 6.62 0.05 10.48
N ALA A 90 6.83 0.63 9.30
CA ALA A 90 5.85 0.65 8.24
C ALA A 90 5.49 -0.76 7.75
N PHE A 91 6.50 -1.62 7.57
CA PHE A 91 6.33 -3.01 7.17
C PHE A 91 5.56 -3.82 8.21
N GLU A 92 5.90 -3.71 9.50
CA GLU A 92 5.24 -4.43 10.60
C GLU A 92 3.74 -4.12 10.72
N LEU A 93 3.32 -2.89 10.38
CA LEU A 93 1.90 -2.49 10.35
C LEU A 93 1.10 -3.25 9.29
N CYS A 94 1.74 -3.78 8.25
CA CYS A 94 1.10 -4.63 7.26
C CYS A 94 0.95 -6.09 7.74
N LEU A 95 1.65 -6.48 8.81
CA LEU A 95 1.79 -7.88 9.23
C LEU A 95 0.83 -8.31 10.35
N ASP A 96 -0.23 -7.56 10.62
CA ASP A 96 -1.34 -8.05 11.44
C ASP A 96 -2.40 -8.74 10.56
N HIS A 97 -3.39 -9.38 11.19
CA HIS A 97 -4.42 -10.12 10.46
C HIS A 97 -5.19 -9.20 9.49
N ARG A 98 -5.53 -7.99 9.94
CA ARG A 98 -6.26 -7.02 9.14
C ARG A 98 -5.41 -6.55 7.95
N GLY A 99 -4.16 -6.19 8.18
CA GLY A 99 -3.18 -5.78 7.18
C GLY A 99 -2.95 -6.83 6.11
N ARG A 100 -2.87 -8.12 6.49
CA ARG A 100 -2.77 -9.24 5.54
C ARG A 100 -3.91 -9.23 4.53
N HIS A 101 -5.15 -9.09 4.99
CA HIS A 101 -6.32 -9.12 4.13
C HIS A 101 -6.49 -7.84 3.32
N LEU A 102 -6.18 -6.68 3.90
CA LEU A 102 -6.18 -5.43 3.14
C LEU A 102 -5.15 -5.46 2.02
N GLN A 103 -3.95 -6.00 2.27
CA GLN A 103 -2.91 -6.16 1.26
C GLN A 103 -3.32 -7.17 0.18
N ARG A 104 -4.01 -8.26 0.54
CA ARG A 104 -4.63 -9.17 -0.43
C ARG A 104 -5.57 -8.42 -1.39
N LEU A 105 -6.47 -7.59 -0.86
CA LEU A 105 -7.43 -6.83 -1.67
C LEU A 105 -6.73 -5.84 -2.61
N GLU A 106 -5.64 -5.21 -2.15
CA GLU A 106 -4.81 -4.35 -3.01
C GLU A 106 -4.19 -5.15 -4.16
N PHE A 107 -3.59 -6.31 -3.88
CA PHE A 107 -3.02 -7.17 -4.92
C PHE A 107 -4.07 -7.66 -5.91
N GLU A 108 -5.25 -8.09 -5.43
CA GLU A 108 -6.36 -8.50 -6.30
C GLU A 108 -6.76 -7.38 -7.27
N ALA A 109 -6.95 -6.16 -6.76
CA ALA A 109 -7.33 -5.02 -7.59
C ALA A 109 -6.23 -4.64 -8.59
N SER A 110 -4.97 -4.61 -8.13
CA SER A 110 -3.83 -4.23 -8.94
C SER A 110 -3.56 -5.23 -10.07
N VAL A 111 -3.72 -6.53 -9.83
CA VAL A 111 -3.56 -7.56 -10.88
C VAL A 111 -4.72 -7.54 -11.87
N GLN A 112 -5.95 -7.31 -11.40
CA GLN A 112 -7.12 -7.14 -12.29
C GLN A 112 -6.95 -5.96 -13.26
N ASP A 113 -6.35 -4.85 -12.80
CA ASP A 113 -6.16 -3.64 -13.62
C ASP A 113 -5.27 -3.89 -14.84
N VAL A 114 -4.35 -4.86 -14.80
CA VAL A 114 -3.39 -5.13 -15.88
C VAL A 114 -4.07 -5.49 -17.22
N VAL A 115 -5.25 -6.12 -17.15
CA VAL A 115 -6.01 -6.57 -18.32
C VAL A 115 -7.37 -5.88 -18.47
N ALA A 116 -7.64 -4.87 -17.63
CA ALA A 116 -8.87 -4.12 -17.69
C ALA A 116 -8.87 -3.19 -18.92
N GLU A 117 -9.99 -3.10 -19.63
CA GLU A 117 -10.18 -2.12 -20.73
C GLU A 117 -10.00 -0.68 -20.22
N ARG A 118 -10.40 -0.44 -18.97
CA ARG A 118 -10.26 0.84 -18.26
C ARG A 118 -9.66 0.58 -16.87
N PRO A 119 -8.32 0.55 -16.74
CA PRO A 119 -7.68 0.31 -15.46
C PRO A 119 -7.99 1.44 -14.46
N ARG A 120 -8.17 1.10 -13.19
CA ARG A 120 -8.38 2.09 -12.10
C ARG A 120 -7.11 2.90 -11.85
N GLY A 121 -5.94 2.25 -11.97
CA GLY A 121 -4.62 2.89 -11.90
C GLY A 121 -4.12 3.16 -10.48
N ALA A 122 -4.95 2.93 -9.45
CA ALA A 122 -4.62 3.21 -8.05
C ALA A 122 -3.38 2.43 -7.57
N GLY A 123 -3.26 1.14 -7.92
CA GLY A 123 -2.10 0.31 -7.58
C GLY A 123 -0.81 0.79 -8.22
N VAL A 124 -0.84 1.11 -9.51
CA VAL A 124 0.31 1.65 -10.25
C VAL A 124 0.74 3.00 -9.68
N ALA A 125 -0.22 3.87 -9.36
CA ALA A 125 0.04 5.16 -8.73
C ALA A 125 0.66 5.01 -7.35
N SER A 126 0.14 4.09 -6.52
CA SER A 126 0.69 3.74 -5.21
C SER A 126 2.15 3.25 -5.31
N TYR A 127 2.41 2.28 -6.18
CA TYR A 127 3.77 1.76 -6.39
C TYR A 127 4.72 2.85 -6.89
N ALA A 128 4.28 3.71 -7.80
CA ALA A 128 5.05 4.85 -8.29
C ALA A 128 5.33 5.88 -7.18
N ARG A 129 4.37 6.12 -6.28
CA ARG A 129 4.51 7.04 -5.13
C ARG A 129 5.62 6.58 -4.19
N TRP A 130 5.61 5.31 -3.77
CA TRP A 130 6.63 4.74 -2.88
C TRP A 130 8.03 4.73 -3.50
N ARG A 131 8.14 4.30 -4.76
CA ARG A 131 9.42 4.37 -5.48
C ARG A 131 9.91 5.80 -5.62
N GLY A 132 9.01 6.73 -5.95
CA GLY A 132 9.34 8.15 -6.09
C GLY A 132 9.80 8.77 -4.78
N PHE A 133 9.17 8.41 -3.66
CA PHE A 133 9.58 8.81 -2.32
C PHE A 133 11.02 8.39 -2.00
N LEU A 134 11.32 7.09 -2.11
CA LEU A 134 12.66 6.57 -1.83
C LEU A 134 13.70 7.12 -2.81
N ALA A 135 13.38 7.21 -4.10
CA ALA A 135 14.31 7.77 -5.09
C ALA A 135 14.61 9.26 -4.82
N ARG A 136 13.63 10.05 -4.35
CA ARG A 136 13.86 11.45 -3.94
C ARG A 136 14.74 11.53 -2.70
N TRP A 137 14.48 10.69 -1.69
CA TRP A 137 15.31 10.62 -0.49
C TRP A 137 16.77 10.26 -0.85
N LEU A 138 16.99 9.19 -1.64
CA LEU A 138 18.33 8.77 -2.10
C LEU A 138 19.08 9.88 -2.86
N ARG A 139 18.39 10.64 -3.72
CA ARG A 139 18.98 11.79 -4.42
C ARG A 139 19.36 12.91 -3.45
N GLY A 140 18.52 13.19 -2.44
CA GLY A 140 18.83 14.14 -1.37
C GLY A 140 20.08 13.75 -0.58
N GLN A 141 20.34 12.45 -0.45
CA GLN A 141 21.57 11.89 0.12
C GLN A 141 22.77 11.86 -0.86
N GLY A 142 22.58 12.35 -2.09
CA GLY A 142 23.65 12.49 -3.07
C GLY A 142 23.85 11.32 -4.04
N VAL A 143 22.97 10.31 -4.02
CA VAL A 143 23.00 9.19 -4.97
C VAL A 143 22.60 9.67 -6.37
N ALA A 144 23.36 9.28 -7.39
CA ALA A 144 23.07 9.63 -8.79
C ALA A 144 21.67 9.15 -9.23
N ALA A 145 20.94 9.97 -9.99
CA ALA A 145 19.52 9.75 -10.29
C ALA A 145 19.20 8.35 -10.84
N LYS A 146 19.97 7.87 -11.83
CA LYS A 146 19.79 6.52 -12.43
C LYS A 146 19.95 5.40 -11.38
N ARG A 147 20.92 5.54 -10.47
CA ARG A 147 21.18 4.58 -9.40
C ARG A 147 20.09 4.66 -8.32
N ALA A 148 19.66 5.87 -7.96
CA ALA A 148 18.57 6.09 -7.01
C ALA A 148 17.26 5.43 -7.49
N ASP A 149 16.92 5.57 -8.77
CA ASP A 149 15.73 4.93 -9.34
C ASP A 149 15.81 3.40 -9.32
N ALA A 150 16.99 2.84 -9.62
CA ALA A 150 17.22 1.40 -9.59
C ALA A 150 17.16 0.84 -8.16
N LEU A 151 17.82 1.50 -7.20
CA LEU A 151 17.78 1.11 -5.78
C LEU A 151 16.36 1.23 -5.20
N ALA A 152 15.63 2.31 -5.53
CA ALA A 152 14.26 2.47 -5.08
C ALA A 152 13.34 1.38 -5.65
N ARG A 153 13.50 1.03 -6.93
CA ARG A 153 12.75 -0.08 -7.53
C ARG A 153 13.08 -1.42 -6.87
N LEU A 154 14.36 -1.71 -6.64
CA LEU A 154 14.81 -2.93 -5.96
C LEU A 154 14.20 -3.03 -4.57
N TYR A 155 14.38 -2.02 -3.73
CA TYR A 155 13.96 -2.06 -2.34
C TYR A 155 12.43 -2.13 -2.19
N VAL A 156 11.69 -1.25 -2.87
CA VAL A 156 10.22 -1.24 -2.81
C VAL A 156 9.63 -2.51 -3.45
N GLY A 157 10.23 -3.00 -4.54
CA GLY A 157 9.81 -4.25 -5.18
C GLY A 157 10.02 -5.46 -4.27
N SER A 158 11.16 -5.53 -3.57
CA SER A 158 11.42 -6.59 -2.60
C SER A 158 10.47 -6.54 -1.41
N ILE A 159 10.17 -5.36 -0.86
CA ILE A 159 9.17 -5.22 0.21
C ILE A 159 7.80 -5.73 -0.25
N LEU A 160 7.35 -5.37 -1.45
CA LEU A 160 6.08 -5.89 -1.99
C LEU A 160 6.12 -7.41 -2.20
N GLY A 161 7.26 -7.98 -2.59
CA GLY A 161 7.45 -9.42 -2.68
C GLY A 161 7.33 -10.12 -1.32
N LEU A 162 7.88 -9.54 -0.26
CA LEU A 162 7.73 -10.05 1.11
C LEU A 162 6.30 -9.91 1.63
N LEU A 163 5.60 -8.83 1.29
CA LEU A 163 4.18 -8.68 1.59
C LEU A 163 3.33 -9.72 0.85
N TYR A 164 3.66 -10.03 -0.41
CA TYR A 164 3.02 -11.11 -1.14
C TYR A 164 3.25 -12.47 -0.48
N ASP A 165 4.49 -12.78 -0.09
CA ASP A 165 4.80 -14.00 0.68
C ASP A 165 3.91 -14.08 1.93
N PHE A 166 3.90 -13.02 2.76
CA PHE A 166 3.08 -12.98 3.96
C PHE A 166 1.57 -13.16 3.67
N VAL A 167 1.04 -12.55 2.61
CA VAL A 167 -0.34 -12.74 2.19
C VAL A 167 -0.64 -14.21 1.91
N ILE A 168 0.26 -14.92 1.25
CA ILE A 168 0.07 -16.34 0.89
C ILE A 168 0.31 -17.28 2.08
N THR A 169 1.44 -17.13 2.77
CA THR A 169 1.91 -18.09 3.79
C THR A 169 1.41 -17.78 5.18
N GLY A 170 1.18 -16.50 5.49
CA GLY A 170 0.92 -16.03 6.86
C GLY A 170 2.11 -16.13 7.80
N ASP A 171 3.31 -16.49 7.31
CA ASP A 171 4.50 -16.63 8.15
C ASP A 171 5.14 -15.26 8.42
N LYS A 172 4.60 -14.58 9.44
CA LYS A 172 5.11 -13.29 9.90
C LYS A 172 6.59 -13.32 10.26
N ARG A 173 7.09 -14.43 10.81
CA ARG A 173 8.48 -14.52 11.28
C ARG A 173 9.43 -14.60 10.09
N ALA A 174 9.13 -15.45 9.10
CA ALA A 174 9.96 -15.61 7.91
C ALA A 174 10.11 -14.31 7.11
N VAL A 175 9.01 -13.55 6.95
CA VAL A 175 9.07 -12.28 6.21
C VAL A 175 9.78 -11.17 6.99
N LEU A 176 9.75 -11.18 8.33
CA LEU A 176 10.53 -10.24 9.15
C LEU A 176 12.04 -10.53 9.08
N GLU A 177 12.42 -11.80 9.16
CA GLU A 177 13.82 -12.23 8.97
C GLU A 177 14.34 -11.82 7.58
N SER A 178 13.52 -12.01 6.55
CA SER A 178 13.86 -11.61 5.17
C SER A 178 13.93 -10.08 5.00
N PHE A 179 13.08 -9.33 5.71
CA PHE A 179 13.13 -7.87 5.72
C PHE A 179 14.42 -7.34 6.35
N ASP A 180 14.89 -7.97 7.43
CA ASP A 180 16.16 -7.61 8.07
C ASP A 180 17.35 -7.79 7.11
N LEU A 181 17.43 -8.93 6.44
CA LEU A 181 18.46 -9.19 5.40
C LEU A 181 18.39 -8.20 4.23
N LEU A 182 17.17 -7.88 3.77
CA LEU A 182 16.96 -6.86 2.73
C LEU A 182 17.46 -5.49 3.18
N SER A 183 17.24 -5.13 4.44
CA SER A 183 17.64 -3.85 5.02
C SER A 183 19.15 -3.72 5.15
N GLU A 184 19.82 -4.78 5.61
CA GLU A 184 21.30 -4.85 5.65
C GLU A 184 21.89 -4.66 4.25
N ALA A 185 21.35 -5.39 3.26
CA ALA A 185 21.78 -5.27 1.87
C ALA A 185 21.55 -3.85 1.31
N PHE A 186 20.43 -3.21 1.66
CA PHE A 186 20.13 -1.84 1.24
C PHE A 186 21.15 -0.83 1.78
N VAL A 187 21.50 -0.91 3.08
CA VAL A 187 22.49 -0.02 3.70
C VAL A 187 23.86 -0.22 3.04
N ALA A 188 24.31 -1.47 2.84
CA ALA A 188 25.58 -1.75 2.18
C ALA A 188 25.64 -1.21 0.74
N GLN A 189 24.54 -1.33 -0.02
CA GLN A 189 24.44 -0.80 -1.38
C GLN A 189 24.41 0.73 -1.42
N TYR A 190 23.83 1.36 -0.39
CA TYR A 190 23.86 2.81 -0.22
C TYR A 190 25.30 3.31 0.06
N GLU A 191 26.00 2.69 1.00
CA GLU A 191 27.37 3.06 1.36
C GLU A 191 28.32 2.94 0.16
N GLY A 192 28.25 1.81 -0.56
CA GLY A 192 29.03 1.62 -1.80
C GLY A 192 28.74 2.69 -2.86
N ALA A 193 27.49 3.15 -2.98
CA ALA A 193 27.11 4.21 -3.90
C ALA A 193 27.59 5.61 -3.44
N ALA A 194 27.67 5.85 -2.13
CA ALA A 194 28.18 7.09 -1.56
C ALA A 194 29.71 7.21 -1.69
N HIS A 195 30.44 6.09 -1.59
CA HIS A 195 31.90 6.06 -1.69
C HIS A 195 32.46 6.30 -3.11
N HIS A 196 31.68 6.09 -4.17
CA HIS A 196 32.06 6.44 -5.55
C HIS A 196 32.11 7.96 -5.83
N ARG A 197 31.97 8.83 -4.81
CA ARG A 197 32.18 10.28 -4.90
C ARG A 197 33.61 10.76 -4.60
N VAL A 198 34.49 9.91 -4.08
CA VAL A 198 35.81 10.33 -3.56
C VAL A 198 36.99 9.95 -4.50
N SER A 199 36.71 9.41 -5.68
CA SER A 199 37.73 9.11 -6.69
C SER A 199 37.36 9.74 -8.03
#